data_AF-A0A1X7V628-F1
#
_entry.id   AF-A0A1X7V628-F1
#
_cell.length_a   1.000
_cell.length_b   1.000
_cell.length_c   1.000
_cell.angle_alpha   90.00
_cell.angle_beta   90.00
_cell.angle_gamma   90.00
#
_symmetry.space_group_name_H-M   'P 1'
#
loop_
_entity.id
_entity.type
_entity.pdbx_description
1 polymer ?
#
loop_
_entity_poly.entity_id
_entity_poly.type
_entity_poly.pdbx_seq_one_letter_code
_entity_poly.pdbx_strand_id
1 'polypeptide(L)'
;MSITDSDVGTNELEKIYAEASLVGEDKGKELKFVWESDTRAFFEEQERNATGKRGNRWSLITIRLGINEESILDSSKRYEEHIVERVKNGHLPPLKQGILIWDETKVQSKIIWNSSNSSITGYAMSSSDMASLHDVYEGLDEEEESKKTEYVLQFLWRDISSEFDVIGPYFTISGTIEAQHLHTLVMKTLLVFNQFEFRVRCLLCDGASGNLALLKELCAHKKGKDISANFVSPFDGNKIHLVICPSHQVSIDFLTYYMFPLFLLKNMIAALYSSRDNGGTKSFVNEDSVHFGWETIEDVYKVDMKRAKNGQTRRVLKLKYSHIIRDSWTRLNVLPAKIMQQPYMLDAIQALADARPDEMKEHLATLEYLKACNKLFEDGILSHQKVDQLSSKVLKNIDEGYAFFKKWKDSFSNDANLREPTQKCFLAWQTWDLLELMYHGFKGFCHDFLTEHPHYYIIPVRISGSAIESVFSCLKFISGSNLSSVNYSSSITALATQREKTSNTNAENNYRNIPLSLK
;
A
#
# COMPACT_ATOMS: atom_id res chain seq x y z
N MET A 1 9.13 3.12 33.81
CA MET A 1 10.20 2.35 34.45
C MET A 1 11.27 2.11 33.41
N SER A 2 12.47 2.58 33.66
CA SER A 2 13.67 2.36 32.85
C SER A 2 14.15 0.91 32.99
N ILE A 3 14.93 0.40 32.03
CA ILE A 3 15.65 -0.89 32.14
C ILE A 3 16.55 -0.92 33.39
N THR A 4 16.96 0.26 33.88
CA THR A 4 17.74 0.45 35.12
C THR A 4 16.90 0.39 36.40
N ASP A 5 15.57 0.40 36.28
CA ASP A 5 14.66 0.39 37.43
C ASP A 5 14.22 -1.05 37.79
N SER A 6 14.59 -2.05 36.98
CA SER A 6 14.36 -3.47 37.27
C SER A 6 15.67 -4.24 37.45
N ASP A 7 15.67 -5.17 38.40
CA ASP A 7 16.81 -6.05 38.66
C ASP A 7 17.12 -6.93 37.44
N VAL A 8 16.09 -7.36 36.71
CA VAL A 8 16.22 -8.16 35.49
C VAL A 8 16.89 -7.35 34.37
N GLY A 9 16.42 -6.12 34.12
CA GLY A 9 16.97 -5.25 33.09
C GLY A 9 18.41 -4.85 33.36
N THR A 10 18.73 -4.58 34.62
CA THR A 10 20.12 -4.28 35.05
C THR A 10 21.05 -5.48 34.82
N ASN A 11 20.58 -6.70 35.12
CA ASN A 11 21.35 -7.91 34.91
C ASN A 11 21.59 -8.23 33.43
N GLU A 12 20.60 -8.03 32.55
CA GLU A 12 20.77 -8.21 31.10
C GLU A 12 21.71 -7.17 30.50
N LEU A 13 21.63 -5.92 30.95
CA LEU A 13 22.51 -4.85 30.49
C LEU A 13 23.99 -5.14 30.83
N GLU A 14 24.25 -5.64 32.04
CA GLU A 14 25.60 -6.06 32.46
C GLU A 14 26.11 -7.28 31.66
N LYS A 15 25.24 -8.23 31.29
CA LYS A 15 25.62 -9.31 30.36
C LYS A 15 26.03 -8.77 29.00
N ILE A 16 25.29 -7.82 28.44
CA ILE A 16 25.60 -7.19 27.15
C ILE A 16 26.96 -6.46 27.21
N TYR A 17 27.25 -5.76 28.30
CA TYR A 17 28.57 -5.13 28.51
C TYR A 17 29.70 -6.15 28.63
N ALA A 18 29.46 -7.26 29.33
CA ALA A 18 30.42 -8.35 29.45
C ALA A 18 30.70 -9.00 28.08
N GLU A 19 29.67 -9.27 27.29
CA GLU A 19 29.80 -9.80 25.92
C GLU A 19 30.55 -8.85 24.99
N ALA A 20 30.23 -7.55 25.05
CA ALA A 20 30.96 -6.54 24.27
C ALA A 20 32.45 -6.48 24.66
N SER A 21 32.77 -6.69 25.93
CA SER A 21 34.16 -6.75 26.43
C SER A 21 34.93 -7.96 25.90
N LEU A 22 34.26 -9.05 25.52
CA LEU A 22 34.90 -10.20 24.88
C LEU A 22 35.38 -9.89 23.45
N VAL A 23 34.76 -8.91 22.78
CA VAL A 23 35.15 -8.45 21.44
C VAL A 23 36.34 -7.47 21.49
N GLY A 24 36.48 -6.75 22.60
CA GLY A 24 37.63 -5.90 22.89
C GLY A 24 37.49 -5.26 24.28
N GLU A 25 38.60 -5.17 25.03
CA GLU A 25 38.60 -4.78 26.45
C GLU A 25 37.95 -3.41 26.72
N ASP A 26 38.02 -2.49 25.76
CA ASP A 26 37.40 -1.16 25.86
C ASP A 26 35.98 -1.08 25.31
N LYS A 27 35.50 -2.11 24.59
CA LYS A 27 34.20 -2.07 23.90
C LYS A 27 33.02 -2.16 24.86
N GLY A 28 33.12 -2.91 25.95
CA GLY A 28 32.09 -2.91 27.00
C GLY A 28 31.99 -1.56 27.71
N LYS A 29 33.12 -0.90 27.96
CA LYS A 29 33.15 0.44 28.58
C LYS A 29 32.58 1.50 27.64
N GLU A 30 32.93 1.44 26.36
CA GLU A 30 32.42 2.33 25.33
C GLU A 30 30.89 2.17 25.18
N LEU A 31 30.40 0.93 25.16
CA LEU A 31 28.97 0.64 25.08
C LEU A 31 28.20 1.15 26.31
N LYS A 32 28.76 0.94 27.52
CA LYS A 32 28.19 1.45 28.77
C LYS A 32 28.11 2.98 28.78
N PHE A 33 29.18 3.64 28.34
CA PHE A 33 29.20 5.10 28.21
C PHE A 33 28.16 5.62 27.21
N VAL A 34 28.05 4.99 26.03
CA VAL A 34 27.04 5.36 25.02
C VAL A 34 25.63 5.18 25.57
N TRP A 35 25.36 4.04 26.24
CA TRP A 35 24.05 3.78 26.85
C TRP A 35 23.68 4.83 27.89
N GLU A 36 24.58 5.14 28.82
CA GLU A 36 24.35 6.15 29.87
C GLU A 36 24.14 7.55 29.28
N SER A 37 24.89 7.90 28.23
CA SER A 37 24.75 9.17 27.51
C SER A 37 23.41 9.27 26.79
N ASP A 38 23.03 8.21 26.05
CA ASP A 38 21.79 8.15 25.29
C ASP A 38 20.56 8.17 26.21
N THR A 39 20.61 7.42 27.32
CA THR A 39 19.54 7.38 28.34
C THR A 39 19.31 8.76 28.94
N ARG A 40 20.39 9.47 29.29
CA ARG A 40 20.29 10.83 29.82
C ARG A 40 19.69 11.81 28.80
N ALA A 41 20.18 11.76 27.56
CA ALA A 41 19.68 12.60 26.48
C ALA A 41 18.19 12.38 26.21
N PHE A 42 17.71 11.13 26.30
CA PHE A 42 16.30 10.78 26.19
C PHE A 42 15.45 11.47 27.26
N PHE A 43 15.80 11.34 28.53
CA PHE A 43 15.00 11.89 29.63
C PHE A 43 15.00 13.43 29.62
N GLU A 44 16.15 14.06 29.35
CA GLU A 44 16.24 15.52 29.16
C GLU A 44 15.38 16.01 27.98
N GLU A 45 15.20 15.18 26.96
CA GLU A 45 14.33 15.46 25.83
C GLU A 45 12.84 15.28 26.20
N GLN A 46 12.47 14.21 26.90
CA GLN A 46 11.10 14.01 27.38
C GLN A 46 10.64 15.17 28.27
N GLU A 47 11.50 15.66 29.15
CA GLU A 47 11.24 16.85 29.98
C GLU A 47 11.01 18.12 29.14
N ARG A 48 11.79 18.32 28.07
CA ARG A 48 11.60 19.43 27.13
C ARG A 48 10.30 19.29 26.34
N ASN A 49 9.97 18.07 25.92
CA ASN A 49 8.78 17.72 25.14
C ASN A 49 7.47 17.86 25.93
N ALA A 50 7.50 17.67 27.26
CA ALA A 50 6.35 17.89 28.13
C ALA A 50 5.77 19.32 28.07
N THR A 51 6.56 20.30 27.61
CA THR A 51 6.14 21.72 27.57
C THR A 51 5.49 22.17 26.25
N GLY A 52 5.47 21.31 25.22
CA GLY A 52 4.73 21.56 23.96
C GLY A 52 5.19 22.75 23.11
N LYS A 53 6.40 23.30 23.33
CA LYS A 53 6.87 24.48 22.60
C LYS A 53 7.33 24.15 21.18
N ARG A 54 6.90 24.97 20.21
CA ARG A 54 7.38 24.97 18.81
C ARG A 54 8.89 25.25 18.78
N GLY A 55 9.69 24.20 18.64
CA GLY A 55 11.16 24.27 18.66
C GLY A 55 11.84 23.03 19.20
N ASN A 56 11.08 22.06 19.74
CA ASN A 56 11.63 20.81 20.21
C ASN A 56 12.18 19.98 19.03
N ARG A 57 13.49 19.73 19.06
CA ARG A 57 14.17 18.75 18.21
C ARG A 57 14.21 17.44 18.96
N TRP A 58 13.77 16.37 18.32
CA TRP A 58 13.77 15.05 18.93
C TRP A 58 15.20 14.49 19.00
N SER A 59 15.54 13.66 19.99
CA SER A 59 16.89 13.13 20.17
C SER A 59 17.23 12.05 19.15
N LEU A 60 18.51 11.64 19.14
CA LEU A 60 19.04 10.51 18.39
C LEU A 60 18.26 9.20 18.58
N ILE A 61 17.51 9.04 19.68
CA ILE A 61 16.67 7.85 19.90
C ILE A 61 15.43 7.86 18.99
N THR A 62 14.82 9.02 18.76
CA THR A 62 13.75 9.16 17.76
C THR A 62 14.28 8.97 16.34
N ILE A 63 15.55 9.34 16.09
CA ILE A 63 16.27 9.04 14.84
C ILE A 63 16.54 7.52 14.70
N ARG A 64 16.69 6.77 15.81
CA ARG A 64 16.80 5.30 15.80
C ARG A 64 15.48 4.58 15.52
N LEU A 65 14.32 5.23 15.70
CA LEU A 65 12.99 4.69 15.38
C LEU A 65 12.64 4.78 13.88
N GLY A 66 13.64 4.98 13.01
CA GLY A 66 13.47 5.02 11.56
C GLY A 66 12.81 6.29 11.00
N ILE A 67 12.65 7.32 11.84
CA ILE A 67 12.26 8.68 11.44
C ILE A 67 13.53 9.52 11.28
N ASN A 68 13.97 9.73 10.03
CA ASN A 68 15.05 10.65 9.74
C ASN A 68 14.49 12.05 9.44
N GLU A 69 14.33 12.88 10.48
CA GLU A 69 13.82 14.25 10.35
C GLU A 69 14.67 15.12 9.42
N GLU A 70 15.99 14.92 9.40
CA GLU A 70 16.90 15.65 8.52
C GLU A 70 16.58 15.37 7.05
N SER A 71 16.30 14.11 6.71
CA SER A 71 15.85 13.72 5.36
C SER A 71 14.51 14.36 4.97
N ILE A 72 13.58 14.49 5.90
CA ILE A 72 12.27 15.12 5.65
C ILE A 72 12.44 16.64 5.53
N LEU A 73 13.29 17.26 6.36
CA LEU A 73 13.64 18.67 6.27
C LEU A 73 14.28 18.99 4.92
N ASP A 74 15.24 18.18 4.46
CA ASP A 74 15.85 18.36 3.14
C ASP A 74 14.85 18.12 2.00
N SER A 75 13.92 17.18 2.18
CA SER A 75 12.80 17.02 1.25
C SER A 75 11.88 18.24 1.22
N SER A 76 11.65 18.91 2.35
CA SER A 76 10.90 20.17 2.43
C SER A 76 11.61 21.30 1.69
N LYS A 77 12.93 21.47 1.88
CA LYS A 77 13.72 22.46 1.12
C LYS A 77 13.66 22.21 -0.40
N ARG A 78 13.85 20.96 -0.82
CA ARG A 78 13.75 20.55 -2.24
C ARG A 78 12.36 20.79 -2.81
N TYR A 79 11.32 20.65 -1.99
CA TYR A 79 9.96 20.95 -2.41
C TYR A 79 9.81 22.44 -2.74
N GLU A 80 10.38 23.34 -1.93
CA GLU A 80 10.34 24.78 -2.20
C GLU A 80 11.07 25.14 -3.51
N GLU A 81 12.23 24.53 -3.76
CA GLU A 81 12.95 24.66 -5.04
C GLU A 81 12.11 24.16 -6.22
N HIS A 82 11.44 23.02 -6.04
CA HIS A 82 10.54 22.44 -7.04
C HIS A 82 9.35 23.35 -7.35
N ILE A 83 8.77 24.04 -6.36
CA ILE A 83 7.71 25.04 -6.60
C ILE A 83 8.21 26.14 -7.54
N VAL A 84 9.39 26.71 -7.24
CA VAL A 84 9.98 27.80 -8.05
C VAL A 84 10.20 27.35 -9.49
N GLU A 85 10.76 26.15 -9.68
CA GLU A 85 11.00 25.58 -11.01
C GLU A 85 9.69 25.35 -11.78
N ARG A 86 8.66 24.79 -11.14
CA ARG A 86 7.36 24.53 -11.80
C ARG A 86 6.69 25.81 -12.28
N VAL A 87 6.69 26.84 -11.42
CA VAL A 87 6.10 28.14 -11.75
C VAL A 87 6.88 28.81 -12.88
N LYS A 88 8.22 28.73 -12.86
CA LYS A 88 9.07 29.22 -13.96
C LYS A 88 8.75 28.53 -15.30
N ASN A 89 8.37 27.25 -15.25
CA ASN A 89 7.97 26.47 -16.43
C ASN A 89 6.49 26.67 -16.83
N GLY A 90 5.77 27.63 -16.21
CA GLY A 90 4.39 27.97 -16.57
C GLY A 90 3.33 27.01 -16.03
N HIS A 91 3.70 26.12 -15.10
CA HIS A 91 2.75 25.24 -14.43
C HIS A 91 2.20 25.88 -13.14
N LEU A 92 1.02 25.44 -12.71
CA LEU A 92 0.45 25.86 -11.41
C LEU A 92 1.40 25.49 -10.25
N PRO A 93 1.48 26.26 -9.16
CA PRO A 93 2.31 25.89 -8.01
C PRO A 93 1.79 24.58 -7.37
N PRO A 94 2.67 23.66 -6.93
CA PRO A 94 2.27 22.55 -6.08
C PRO A 94 1.58 23.00 -4.78
N LEU A 95 0.65 22.21 -4.25
CA LEU A 95 -0.21 22.56 -3.10
C LEU A 95 0.30 22.06 -1.74
N LYS A 96 1.39 21.27 -1.74
CA LYS A 96 1.91 20.57 -0.53
C LYS A 96 0.86 19.70 0.15
N GLN A 97 -0.09 19.20 -0.64
CA GLN A 97 -1.16 18.29 -0.24
C GLN A 97 -0.96 16.96 -0.96
N GLY A 98 -0.90 15.88 -0.19
CA GLY A 98 -0.51 14.58 -0.70
C GLY A 98 -1.23 13.39 -0.10
N ILE A 99 -0.81 12.24 -0.57
CA ILE A 99 -1.29 10.91 -0.19
C ILE A 99 -0.17 10.24 0.58
N LEU A 100 -0.48 9.74 1.77
CA LEU A 100 0.43 8.91 2.54
C LEU A 100 0.19 7.45 2.15
N ILE A 101 1.22 6.83 1.59
CA ILE A 101 1.24 5.47 1.08
C ILE A 101 2.17 4.64 1.96
N TRP A 102 1.76 3.44 2.35
CA TRP A 102 2.65 2.50 3.02
C TRP A 102 2.43 1.07 2.57
N ASP A 103 3.49 0.28 2.72
CA ASP A 103 3.53 -1.15 2.42
C ASP A 103 4.74 -1.76 3.15
N GLU A 104 4.72 -3.07 3.32
CA GLU A 104 5.83 -3.83 3.89
C GLU A 104 6.67 -4.56 2.82
N THR A 105 7.98 -4.59 3.03
CA THR A 105 8.86 -5.48 2.26
C THR A 105 9.55 -6.46 3.18
N LYS A 106 9.55 -7.73 2.77
CA LYS A 106 10.37 -8.76 3.41
C LYS A 106 11.85 -8.43 3.24
N VAL A 107 12.62 -8.59 4.31
CA VAL A 107 14.07 -8.40 4.35
C VAL A 107 14.75 -9.65 4.90
N GLN A 108 16.03 -9.84 4.59
CA GLN A 108 16.83 -10.88 5.23
C GLN A 108 17.05 -10.54 6.70
N SER A 109 16.63 -11.45 7.58
CA SER A 109 16.77 -11.35 9.03
C SER A 109 18.23 -11.56 9.45
N LYS A 110 18.98 -10.47 9.57
CA LYS A 110 20.38 -10.46 10.03
C LYS A 110 20.51 -9.52 11.22
N ILE A 111 21.26 -9.95 12.23
CA ILE A 111 21.69 -9.09 13.33
C ILE A 111 23.16 -8.75 13.08
N ILE A 112 23.52 -7.48 13.10
CA ILE A 112 24.89 -7.02 12.90
C ILE A 112 25.25 -5.99 13.98
N TRP A 113 26.41 -6.21 14.59
CA TRP A 113 27.10 -5.23 15.43
C TRP A 113 27.88 -4.27 14.55
N ASN A 114 27.55 -2.99 14.61
CA ASN A 114 28.33 -1.93 13.98
C ASN A 114 29.38 -1.42 14.97
N SER A 115 30.64 -1.80 14.75
CA SER A 115 31.75 -1.42 15.61
C SER A 115 32.13 0.06 15.56
N SER A 116 31.67 0.81 14.55
CA SER A 116 31.99 2.23 14.37
C SER A 116 31.14 3.16 15.24
N ASN A 117 29.91 2.76 15.56
CA ASN A 117 29.00 3.53 16.40
C ASN A 117 28.46 2.70 17.58
N SER A 118 29.06 1.52 17.82
CA SER A 118 28.71 0.58 18.87
C SER A 118 27.20 0.28 18.96
N SER A 119 26.55 0.16 17.80
CA SER A 119 25.10 -0.12 17.71
C SER A 119 24.83 -1.53 17.18
N ILE A 120 23.78 -2.17 17.69
CA ILE A 120 23.25 -3.41 17.12
C ILE A 120 22.08 -3.07 16.22
N THR A 121 22.09 -3.63 15.02
CA THR A 121 21.03 -3.47 14.02
C THR A 121 20.43 -4.83 13.67
N GLY A 122 19.15 -4.85 13.33
CA GLY A 122 18.46 -6.07 12.87
C GLY A 122 17.46 -6.70 13.83
N TYR A 123 17.21 -6.04 14.96
CA TYR A 123 16.05 -6.32 15.81
C TYR A 123 14.82 -5.57 15.30
N ALA A 124 13.66 -6.21 15.43
CA ALA A 124 12.38 -5.56 15.21
C ALA A 124 12.07 -4.61 16.36
N MET A 125 11.31 -3.56 16.06
CA MET A 125 10.79 -2.66 17.08
C MET A 125 9.67 -3.37 17.84
N SER A 126 9.73 -3.36 19.16
CA SER A 126 8.62 -3.85 19.99
C SER A 126 7.51 -2.78 20.10
N SER A 127 6.35 -3.19 20.61
CA SER A 127 5.30 -2.22 20.98
C SER A 127 5.75 -1.33 22.14
N SER A 128 6.56 -1.86 23.05
CA SER A 128 7.15 -1.13 24.18
C SER A 128 8.17 -0.08 23.77
N ASP A 129 8.94 -0.29 22.68
CA ASP A 129 9.85 0.73 22.11
C ASP A 129 9.11 1.98 21.62
N MET A 130 7.79 1.87 21.40
CA MET A 130 6.96 2.91 20.78
C MET A 130 5.93 3.55 21.73
N ALA A 131 5.74 2.98 22.92
CA ALA A 131 4.86 3.49 23.97
C ALA A 131 5.18 4.95 24.29
N SER A 132 4.20 5.85 24.09
CA SER A 132 4.26 7.19 24.69
C SER A 132 3.98 7.07 26.19
N LEU A 133 4.36 8.09 26.97
CA LEU A 133 4.21 8.20 28.44
C LEU A 133 2.89 7.69 29.05
N HIS A 134 1.81 7.56 28.27
CA HIS A 134 0.54 7.01 28.72
C HIS A 134 0.50 5.49 28.94
N ASP A 135 1.37 4.71 28.28
CA ASP A 135 1.43 3.24 28.44
C ASP A 135 2.46 2.79 29.48
N VAL A 136 3.17 3.73 30.12
CA VAL A 136 4.13 3.44 31.22
C VAL A 136 3.44 2.83 32.45
N TYR A 137 2.10 2.84 32.48
CA TYR A 137 1.28 2.28 33.54
C TYR A 137 0.67 0.90 33.23
N GLU A 138 0.76 0.40 31.99
CA GLU A 138 0.57 -1.03 31.73
C GLU A 138 1.94 -1.70 31.94
N GLY A 139 1.98 -2.69 32.83
CA GLY A 139 3.23 -3.38 33.18
C GLY A 139 3.91 -3.88 31.90
N LEU A 140 5.20 -3.57 31.75
CA LEU A 140 6.04 -4.25 30.77
C LEU A 140 5.97 -5.74 31.11
N ASP A 141 5.27 -6.53 30.29
CA ASP A 141 5.33 -7.98 30.40
C ASP A 141 6.80 -8.39 30.24
N GLU A 142 7.37 -9.00 31.29
CA GLU A 142 8.78 -9.39 31.39
C GLU A 142 9.19 -10.46 30.35
N GLU A 143 8.32 -10.80 29.39
CA GLU A 143 8.46 -11.92 28.45
C GLU A 143 8.48 -11.53 26.95
N GLU A 144 8.50 -10.25 26.56
CA GLU A 144 8.70 -9.92 25.12
C GLU A 144 10.14 -10.21 24.67
N GLU A 145 10.39 -11.46 24.24
CA GLU A 145 11.64 -11.86 23.61
C GLU A 145 11.99 -10.93 22.43
N SER A 146 13.24 -10.46 22.39
CA SER A 146 13.73 -9.63 21.30
C SER A 146 13.71 -10.39 19.97
N LYS A 147 12.85 -9.97 19.04
CA LYS A 147 12.66 -10.64 17.75
C LYS A 147 13.50 -10.01 16.65
N LYS A 148 13.96 -10.84 15.72
CA LYS A 148 14.68 -10.39 14.51
C LYS A 148 13.72 -9.64 13.58
N THR A 149 14.24 -8.65 12.87
CA THR A 149 13.50 -8.01 11.77
C THR A 149 13.26 -9.00 10.64
N GLU A 150 12.01 -9.14 10.23
CA GLU A 150 11.61 -9.92 9.04
C GLU A 150 11.04 -9.02 7.94
N TYR A 151 10.41 -7.92 8.32
CA TYR A 151 9.78 -6.96 7.44
C TYR A 151 10.22 -5.54 7.77
N VAL A 152 10.20 -4.68 6.76
CA VAL A 152 10.32 -3.24 6.93
C VAL A 152 9.07 -2.59 6.36
N LEU A 153 8.35 -1.86 7.21
CA LEU A 153 7.23 -1.01 6.81
C LEU A 153 7.78 0.33 6.37
N GLN A 154 7.58 0.68 5.11
CA GLN A 154 8.03 1.95 4.55
C GLN A 154 6.84 2.87 4.38
N PHE A 155 7.02 4.17 4.62
CA PHE A 155 6.06 5.21 4.27
C PHE A 155 6.57 6.05 3.11
N LEU A 156 5.66 6.52 2.27
CA LEU A 156 5.94 7.45 1.17
C LEU A 156 4.82 8.49 1.13
N TRP A 157 5.19 9.76 1.09
CA TRP A 157 4.24 10.84 0.81
C TRP A 157 4.35 11.24 -0.65
N ARG A 158 3.22 11.34 -1.34
CA ARG A 158 3.15 11.74 -2.75
C ARG A 158 2.30 12.98 -2.91
N ASP A 159 2.85 14.00 -3.58
CA ASP A 159 2.08 15.19 -3.91
C ASP A 159 1.00 14.89 -4.96
N ILE A 160 -0.22 15.37 -4.72
CA ILE A 160 -1.35 15.16 -5.64
C ILE A 160 -1.26 16.10 -6.85
N SER A 161 -0.71 17.30 -6.66
CA SER A 161 -0.69 18.40 -7.62
C SER A 161 0.56 18.47 -8.51
N SER A 162 1.61 17.73 -8.15
CA SER A 162 2.91 17.67 -8.81
C SER A 162 3.49 16.25 -8.77
N GLU A 163 4.61 16.03 -9.44
CA GLU A 163 5.29 14.73 -9.50
C GLU A 163 6.21 14.44 -8.30
N PHE A 164 6.21 15.31 -7.30
CA PHE A 164 7.13 15.22 -6.18
C PHE A 164 6.71 14.12 -5.19
N ASP A 165 7.65 13.26 -4.83
CA ASP A 165 7.48 12.19 -3.85
C ASP A 165 8.53 12.36 -2.73
N VAL A 166 8.11 12.16 -1.48
CA VAL A 166 8.98 12.11 -0.30
C VAL A 166 9.03 10.68 0.21
N ILE A 167 10.23 10.08 0.22
CA ILE A 167 10.46 8.81 0.91
C ILE A 167 10.44 9.13 2.41
N GLY A 168 9.41 8.64 3.09
CA GLY A 168 9.15 8.92 4.50
C GLY A 168 9.91 7.99 5.44
N PRO A 169 9.52 8.00 6.72
CA PRO A 169 10.02 7.06 7.73
C PRO A 169 9.83 5.59 7.35
N TYR A 170 10.63 4.73 7.94
CA TYR A 170 10.43 3.28 7.88
C TYR A 170 10.56 2.64 9.26
N PHE A 171 9.96 1.48 9.47
CA PHE A 171 9.94 0.80 10.77
C PHE A 171 10.24 -0.70 10.59
N THR A 172 11.03 -1.28 11.49
CA THR A 172 11.41 -2.70 11.44
C THR A 172 10.44 -3.56 12.25
N ILE A 173 9.99 -4.67 11.67
CA ILE A 173 8.93 -5.53 12.25
C ILE A 173 9.35 -7.00 12.16
N SER A 174 8.99 -7.79 13.18
CA SER A 174 9.33 -9.22 13.29
C SER A 174 8.30 -10.19 12.73
N GLY A 175 7.28 -9.72 12.00
CA GLY A 175 6.17 -10.55 11.53
C GLY A 175 4.94 -9.73 11.16
N THR A 176 3.75 -10.28 11.42
CA THR A 176 2.47 -9.60 11.19
C THR A 176 2.34 -8.41 12.14
N ILE A 177 2.03 -7.23 11.61
CA ILE A 177 1.78 -6.02 12.40
C ILE A 177 0.36 -6.06 12.94
N GLU A 178 0.19 -5.88 14.25
CA GLU A 178 -1.12 -5.68 14.86
C GLU A 178 -1.69 -4.31 14.52
N ALA A 179 -3.01 -4.21 14.40
CA ALA A 179 -3.68 -2.97 13.98
C ALA A 179 -3.38 -1.78 14.90
N GLN A 180 -3.31 -2.00 16.21
CA GLN A 180 -2.98 -0.98 17.21
C GLN A 180 -1.55 -0.47 17.06
N HIS A 181 -0.59 -1.38 16.85
CA HIS A 181 0.79 -0.99 16.60
C HIS A 181 0.89 -0.17 15.30
N LEU A 182 0.25 -0.65 14.23
CA LEU A 182 0.21 0.07 12.95
C LEU A 182 -0.45 1.45 13.08
N HIS A 183 -1.52 1.57 13.86
CA HIS A 183 -2.18 2.84 14.16
C HIS A 183 -1.18 3.86 14.72
N THR A 184 -0.37 3.46 15.70
CA THR A 184 0.68 4.29 16.28
C THR A 184 1.72 4.72 15.25
N LEU A 185 2.17 3.81 14.38
CA LEU A 185 3.15 4.13 13.32
C LEU A 185 2.58 5.14 12.30
N VAL A 186 1.32 4.95 11.89
CA VAL A 186 0.62 5.84 10.96
C VAL A 186 0.43 7.22 11.58
N MET A 187 -0.02 7.30 12.84
CA MET A 187 -0.22 8.57 13.54
C MET A 187 1.08 9.34 13.76
N LYS A 188 2.16 8.66 14.16
CA LYS A 188 3.49 9.29 14.26
C LYS A 188 3.96 9.82 12.92
N THR A 189 3.79 9.05 11.84
CA THR A 189 4.16 9.48 10.50
C THR A 189 3.34 10.69 10.04
N LEU A 190 2.03 10.69 10.30
CA LEU A 190 1.16 11.85 10.03
C LEU A 190 1.62 13.09 10.78
N LEU A 191 1.96 12.98 12.07
CA LEU A 191 2.46 14.09 12.87
C LEU A 191 3.74 14.68 12.27
N VAL A 192 4.71 13.83 11.92
CA VAL A 192 5.99 14.27 11.35
C VAL A 192 5.78 14.99 10.03
N PHE A 193 5.03 14.42 9.08
CA PHE A 193 4.75 15.10 7.81
C PHE A 193 4.02 16.43 8.03
N ASN A 194 3.08 16.48 8.98
CA ASN A 194 2.36 17.71 9.34
C ASN A 194 3.28 18.80 9.90
N GLN A 195 4.30 18.43 10.70
CA GLN A 195 5.30 19.38 11.23
C GLN A 195 6.14 20.04 10.13
N PHE A 196 6.42 19.31 9.04
CA PHE A 196 7.12 19.83 7.86
C PHE A 196 6.17 20.37 6.77
N GLU A 197 4.90 20.58 7.13
CA GLU A 197 3.83 21.13 6.29
C GLU A 197 3.42 20.26 5.08
N PHE A 198 3.88 19.01 5.02
CA PHE A 198 3.38 18.03 4.06
C PHE A 198 2.01 17.53 4.52
N ARG A 199 0.94 18.15 4.01
CA ARG A 199 -0.42 17.83 4.43
C ARG A 199 -0.86 16.52 3.81
N VAL A 200 -1.46 15.65 4.62
CA VAL A 200 -2.00 14.38 4.17
C VAL A 200 -3.50 14.51 3.99
N ARG A 201 -4.00 14.21 2.80
CA ARG A 201 -5.44 14.26 2.45
C ARG A 201 -6.03 12.89 2.18
N CYS A 202 -5.18 11.89 1.98
CA CYS A 202 -5.58 10.52 1.71
C CYS A 202 -4.56 9.55 2.31
N LEU A 203 -5.04 8.46 2.88
CA LEU A 203 -4.25 7.28 3.26
C LEU A 203 -4.42 6.18 2.23
N LEU A 204 -3.34 5.44 1.92
CA LEU A 204 -3.33 4.38 0.92
C LEU A 204 -2.47 3.18 1.39
N CYS A 205 -3.06 1.99 1.42
CA CYS A 205 -2.39 0.71 1.77
C CYS A 205 -3.07 -0.48 1.09
N ASP A 206 -2.54 -1.71 1.17
CA ASP A 206 -3.29 -2.90 0.71
C ASP A 206 -4.58 -3.15 1.50
N GLY A 207 -5.35 -4.11 0.99
CA GLY A 207 -6.41 -4.76 1.73
C GLY A 207 -5.99 -5.97 2.56
N ALA A 208 -4.76 -6.06 3.06
CA ALA A 208 -4.40 -7.07 4.06
C ALA A 208 -5.23 -6.88 5.34
N SER A 209 -5.37 -7.93 6.13
CA SER A 209 -6.27 -7.92 7.31
C SER A 209 -5.86 -6.88 8.35
N GLY A 210 -4.56 -6.70 8.62
CA GLY A 210 -4.05 -5.70 9.55
C GLY A 210 -4.37 -4.27 9.11
N ASN A 211 -4.11 -3.96 7.84
CA ASN A 211 -4.44 -2.68 7.24
C ASN A 211 -5.96 -2.41 7.25
N LEU A 212 -6.78 -3.40 6.89
CA LEU A 212 -8.23 -3.25 6.94
C LEU A 212 -8.75 -3.03 8.37
N ALA A 213 -8.19 -3.72 9.36
CA ALA A 213 -8.56 -3.54 10.76
C ALA A 213 -8.26 -2.11 11.23
N LEU A 214 -7.07 -1.58 10.90
CA LEU A 214 -6.71 -0.19 11.16
C LEU A 214 -7.71 0.80 10.50
N LEU A 215 -8.00 0.63 9.22
CA LEU A 215 -8.90 1.56 8.51
C LEU A 215 -10.31 1.56 9.11
N LYS A 216 -10.78 0.41 9.59
CA LYS A 216 -12.06 0.30 10.31
C LYS A 216 -12.02 1.00 11.67
N GLU A 217 -10.90 0.92 12.37
CA GLU A 217 -10.67 1.61 13.65
C GLU A 217 -10.69 3.13 13.48
N LEU A 218 -9.94 3.65 12.49
CA LEU A 218 -9.88 5.08 12.18
C LEU A 218 -11.25 5.68 11.84
N CYS A 219 -12.14 4.88 11.27
CA CYS A 219 -13.46 5.32 10.83
C CYS A 219 -14.58 4.99 11.83
N ALA A 220 -14.24 4.58 13.05
CA ALA A 220 -15.21 4.16 14.07
C ALA A 220 -16.27 3.18 13.52
N HIS A 221 -15.84 2.27 12.63
CA HIS A 221 -16.74 1.42 11.89
C HIS A 221 -17.53 0.52 12.84
N LYS A 222 -18.85 0.66 12.83
CA LYS A 222 -19.77 -0.23 13.54
C LYS A 222 -20.25 -1.31 12.58
N LYS A 223 -20.10 -2.57 13.00
CA LYS A 223 -20.55 -3.75 12.24
C LYS A 223 -21.99 -3.57 11.75
N GLY A 224 -22.20 -3.61 10.43
CA GLY A 224 -23.52 -3.49 9.80
C GLY A 224 -23.98 -2.06 9.48
N LYS A 225 -23.12 -1.05 9.59
CA LYS A 225 -23.36 0.31 9.08
C LYS A 225 -22.41 0.63 7.91
N ASP A 226 -22.85 1.54 7.04
CA ASP A 226 -22.02 2.07 5.96
C ASP A 226 -20.68 2.56 6.51
N ILE A 227 -19.59 2.19 5.83
CA ILE A 227 -18.25 2.60 6.21
C ILE A 227 -18.08 4.08 5.86
N SER A 228 -17.89 4.94 6.87
CA SER A 228 -17.39 6.29 6.60
C SER A 228 -15.96 6.14 6.09
N ALA A 229 -15.67 6.42 4.82
CA ALA A 229 -14.32 6.24 4.25
C ALA A 229 -13.39 7.44 4.53
N ASN A 230 -13.53 8.08 5.68
CA ASN A 230 -12.72 9.23 6.09
C ASN A 230 -12.76 9.43 7.62
N PHE A 231 -11.82 10.21 8.10
CA PHE A 231 -11.75 10.72 9.48
C PHE A 231 -11.18 12.14 9.49
N VAL A 232 -11.29 12.83 10.62
CA VAL A 232 -10.69 14.17 10.80
C VAL A 232 -9.30 14.02 11.39
N SER A 233 -8.31 14.58 10.71
CA SER A 233 -6.93 14.65 11.17
C SER A 233 -6.83 15.33 12.53
N PRO A 234 -6.19 14.71 13.53
CA PRO A 234 -6.00 15.33 14.84
C PRO A 234 -4.98 16.47 14.83
N PHE A 235 -4.21 16.63 13.74
CA PHE A 235 -3.08 17.57 13.69
C PHE A 235 -3.38 18.89 12.98
N ASP A 236 -4.35 18.89 12.06
CA ASP A 236 -4.70 20.07 11.28
C ASP A 236 -6.23 20.24 11.07
N GLY A 237 -7.05 19.33 11.60
CA GLY A 237 -8.50 19.38 11.49
C GLY A 237 -9.05 19.10 10.08
N ASN A 238 -8.17 18.78 9.12
CA ASN A 238 -8.59 18.46 7.76
C ASN A 238 -9.14 17.03 7.69
N LYS A 239 -10.05 16.81 6.75
CA LYS A 239 -10.55 15.46 6.47
C LYS A 239 -9.50 14.65 5.72
N ILE A 240 -9.21 13.45 6.22
CA ILE A 240 -8.36 12.45 5.58
C ILE A 240 -9.24 11.33 5.06
N HIS A 241 -9.16 11.07 3.75
CA HIS A 241 -9.89 9.99 3.09
C HIS A 241 -9.09 8.68 3.13
N LEU A 242 -9.78 7.56 3.21
CA LEU A 242 -9.18 6.23 3.24
C LEU A 242 -9.39 5.54 1.91
N VAL A 243 -8.32 5.22 1.19
CA VAL A 243 -8.39 4.52 -0.08
C VAL A 243 -7.63 3.21 0.02
N ILE A 244 -8.28 2.11 -0.35
CA ILE A 244 -7.57 0.85 -0.53
C ILE A 244 -6.81 0.90 -1.84
N CYS A 245 -5.55 0.52 -1.78
CA CYS A 245 -4.70 0.43 -2.94
C CYS A 245 -5.34 -0.48 -3.99
N PRO A 246 -5.67 0.04 -5.19
CA PRO A 246 -6.20 -0.79 -6.25
C PRO A 246 -5.13 -1.77 -6.76
N SER A 247 -3.82 -1.52 -6.49
CA SER A 247 -2.67 -2.27 -7.00
C SER A 247 -1.45 -2.45 -6.08
N HIS A 248 -1.13 -3.70 -5.72
CA HIS A 248 0.15 -4.14 -5.14
C HIS A 248 1.13 -4.68 -6.17
N GLN A 249 2.02 -3.81 -6.61
CA GLN A 249 3.22 -4.02 -7.43
C GLN A 249 4.33 -4.97 -7.02
N VAL A 250 4.22 -6.24 -7.44
CA VAL A 250 5.42 -7.07 -7.65
C VAL A 250 5.41 -7.81 -9.00
N SER A 251 6.39 -7.49 -9.85
CA SER A 251 6.93 -8.41 -10.87
C SER A 251 8.37 -8.04 -11.16
N ILE A 252 9.26 -9.02 -10.94
CA ILE A 252 10.64 -9.04 -11.42
C ILE A 252 10.57 -9.65 -12.82
N ASP A 253 10.81 -8.87 -13.86
CA ASP A 253 11.32 -9.34 -15.16
C ASP A 253 11.87 -8.16 -15.97
N PHE A 254 13.17 -8.19 -16.21
CA PHE A 254 14.00 -7.03 -16.57
C PHE A 254 13.88 -6.56 -18.03
N LEU A 255 12.98 -7.10 -18.86
CA LEU A 255 13.07 -6.90 -20.32
C LEU A 255 11.77 -6.68 -21.11
N THR A 256 10.62 -6.45 -20.49
CA THR A 256 9.48 -5.93 -21.28
C THR A 256 8.59 -5.02 -20.45
N TYR A 257 8.40 -3.78 -20.94
CA TYR A 257 7.53 -2.75 -20.38
C TYR A 257 6.17 -3.29 -19.91
N TYR A 258 5.68 -2.69 -18.81
CA TYR A 258 4.37 -2.82 -18.14
C TYR A 258 4.35 -3.64 -16.84
N MET A 259 4.57 -2.90 -15.76
CA MET A 259 4.71 -3.29 -14.36
C MET A 259 3.37 -2.91 -13.66
N PHE A 260 2.43 -3.85 -13.36
CA PHE A 260 1.05 -3.50 -12.85
C PHE A 260 0.42 -4.41 -11.80
N PRO A 261 0.54 -4.07 -10.53
CA PRO A 261 0.12 -4.85 -9.37
C PRO A 261 -1.35 -5.00 -8.92
N LEU A 262 -2.43 -4.74 -9.67
CA LEU A 262 -3.82 -4.67 -9.13
C LEU A 262 -4.27 -5.67 -8.01
N PHE A 263 -4.30 -5.29 -6.71
CA PHE A 263 -4.67 -6.18 -5.59
C PHE A 263 -6.18 -6.45 -5.54
N LEU A 264 -7.01 -5.40 -5.58
CA LEU A 264 -8.46 -5.60 -5.45
C LEU A 264 -9.03 -6.33 -6.67
N LEU A 265 -8.55 -6.01 -7.87
CA LEU A 265 -8.93 -6.74 -9.07
C LEU A 265 -8.43 -8.19 -9.05
N LYS A 266 -7.22 -8.46 -8.56
CA LYS A 266 -6.75 -9.84 -8.35
C LYS A 266 -7.74 -10.61 -7.50
N ASN A 267 -8.27 -9.99 -6.44
CA ASN A 267 -9.28 -10.60 -5.58
C ASN A 267 -10.61 -10.82 -6.31
N MET A 268 -11.06 -9.88 -7.15
CA MET A 268 -12.24 -10.08 -8.03
C MET A 268 -12.07 -11.30 -8.93
N ILE A 269 -10.95 -11.38 -9.65
CA ILE A 269 -10.69 -12.46 -10.60
C ILE A 269 -10.37 -13.78 -9.87
N ALA A 270 -9.77 -13.74 -8.69
CA ALA A 270 -9.61 -14.91 -7.84
C ALA A 270 -10.96 -15.43 -7.35
N ALA A 271 -11.88 -14.53 -6.97
CA ALA A 271 -13.23 -14.91 -6.57
C ALA A 271 -14.01 -15.51 -7.76
N LEU A 272 -13.87 -14.93 -8.96
CA LEU A 272 -14.42 -15.52 -10.19
C LEU A 272 -13.80 -16.89 -10.47
N TYR A 273 -12.50 -17.08 -10.35
CA TYR A 273 -11.85 -18.38 -10.50
C TYR A 273 -12.36 -19.42 -9.48
N SER A 274 -12.59 -19.00 -8.24
CA SER A 274 -13.17 -19.83 -7.19
C SER A 274 -14.62 -20.24 -7.46
N SER A 275 -15.29 -19.68 -8.47
CA SER A 275 -16.67 -20.04 -8.85
C SER A 275 -16.80 -21.26 -9.75
N ARG A 276 -15.68 -21.91 -10.12
CA ARG A 276 -15.69 -23.12 -10.96
C ARG A 276 -16.43 -24.30 -10.31
N ASP A 277 -17.09 -25.12 -11.12
CA ASP A 277 -17.87 -26.26 -10.63
C ASP A 277 -17.01 -27.35 -9.98
N ASN A 278 -15.82 -27.61 -10.54
CA ASN A 278 -14.91 -28.65 -10.05
C ASN A 278 -13.92 -28.08 -9.01
N GLY A 279 -14.32 -28.14 -7.74
CA GLY A 279 -13.47 -27.76 -6.61
C GLY A 279 -13.31 -26.26 -6.42
N GLY A 280 -14.28 -25.47 -6.87
CA GLY A 280 -14.46 -24.07 -6.47
C GLY A 280 -15.08 -23.95 -5.08
N THR A 281 -14.93 -22.77 -4.46
CA THR A 281 -15.52 -22.43 -3.16
C THR A 281 -16.65 -21.40 -3.29
N LYS A 282 -16.89 -20.89 -4.49
CA LYS A 282 -17.94 -19.92 -4.82
C LYS A 282 -18.93 -20.55 -5.82
N SER A 283 -20.14 -20.01 -5.86
CA SER A 283 -21.18 -20.34 -6.84
C SER A 283 -21.95 -19.06 -7.09
N PHE A 284 -21.42 -18.20 -7.96
CA PHE A 284 -22.02 -16.88 -8.18
C PHE A 284 -23.38 -17.01 -8.83
N VAL A 285 -24.33 -16.23 -8.30
CA VAL A 285 -25.72 -16.20 -8.75
C VAL A 285 -26.11 -14.74 -8.86
N ASN A 286 -26.66 -14.31 -10.00
CA ASN A 286 -27.15 -12.94 -10.16
C ASN A 286 -28.59 -12.78 -9.61
N GLU A 287 -29.16 -11.59 -9.75
CA GLU A 287 -30.53 -11.28 -9.30
C GLU A 287 -31.62 -12.16 -9.96
N ASP A 288 -31.38 -12.65 -11.18
CA ASP A 288 -32.28 -13.50 -11.94
C ASP A 288 -32.09 -15.00 -11.63
N SER A 289 -31.36 -15.33 -10.56
CA SER A 289 -30.98 -16.70 -10.20
C SER A 289 -30.16 -17.44 -11.26
N VAL A 290 -29.47 -16.70 -12.14
CA VAL A 290 -28.57 -17.26 -13.16
C VAL A 290 -27.20 -17.52 -12.54
N HIS A 291 -26.72 -18.76 -12.64
CA HIS A 291 -25.36 -19.12 -12.26
C HIS A 291 -24.37 -18.58 -13.30
N PHE A 292 -23.27 -17.99 -12.84
CA PHE A 292 -22.22 -17.50 -13.73
C PHE A 292 -20.86 -17.67 -13.09
N GLY A 293 -19.78 -17.62 -13.87
CA GLY A 293 -18.48 -17.93 -13.28
C GLY A 293 -17.35 -18.21 -14.26
N TRP A 294 -16.36 -18.92 -13.75
CA TRP A 294 -15.11 -19.20 -14.45
C TRP A 294 -15.28 -20.02 -15.74
N GLU A 295 -16.32 -20.86 -15.81
CA GLU A 295 -16.58 -21.73 -16.96
C GLU A 295 -16.66 -20.96 -18.27
N THR A 296 -17.27 -19.77 -18.26
CA THR A 296 -17.33 -18.89 -19.43
C THR A 296 -15.92 -18.54 -19.94
N ILE A 297 -14.96 -18.32 -19.04
CA ILE A 297 -13.56 -18.01 -19.40
C ILE A 297 -12.87 -19.25 -19.98
N GLU A 298 -13.12 -20.43 -19.41
CA GLU A 298 -12.62 -21.69 -19.96
C GLU A 298 -13.15 -21.94 -21.37
N ASP A 299 -14.41 -21.63 -21.62
CA ASP A 299 -15.05 -21.84 -22.91
C ASP A 299 -14.57 -20.87 -23.98
N VAL A 300 -14.36 -19.60 -23.65
CA VAL A 300 -13.66 -18.66 -24.54
C VAL A 300 -12.29 -19.22 -24.90
N TYR A 301 -11.53 -19.74 -23.94
CA TYR A 301 -10.23 -20.34 -24.21
C TYR A 301 -10.31 -21.57 -25.11
N LYS A 302 -11.27 -22.49 -24.87
CA LYS A 302 -11.50 -23.68 -25.71
C LYS A 302 -11.86 -23.29 -27.15
N VAL A 303 -12.73 -22.30 -27.33
CA VAL A 303 -13.11 -21.79 -28.66
C VAL A 303 -11.90 -21.17 -29.37
N ASP A 304 -11.11 -20.36 -28.68
CA ASP A 304 -9.87 -19.79 -29.22
C ASP A 304 -8.87 -20.87 -29.64
N MET A 305 -8.79 -21.97 -28.88
CA MET A 305 -7.91 -23.08 -29.21
C MET A 305 -8.40 -23.86 -30.42
N LYS A 306 -9.71 -24.04 -30.58
CA LYS A 306 -10.30 -24.61 -31.79
C LYS A 306 -10.04 -23.74 -33.02
N ARG A 307 -10.18 -22.41 -32.89
CA ARG A 307 -9.84 -21.44 -33.95
C ARG A 307 -8.39 -21.59 -34.39
N ALA A 308 -7.45 -21.60 -33.44
CA ALA A 308 -6.03 -21.76 -33.73
C ALA A 308 -5.72 -23.08 -34.46
N LYS A 309 -6.32 -24.20 -34.02
CA LYS A 309 -6.18 -25.51 -34.69
C LYS A 309 -6.70 -25.51 -36.13
N ASN A 310 -7.70 -24.70 -36.42
CA ASN A 310 -8.28 -24.54 -37.75
C ASN A 310 -7.58 -23.46 -38.60
N GLY A 311 -6.41 -22.97 -38.18
CA GLY A 311 -5.67 -21.92 -38.90
C GLY A 311 -6.32 -20.52 -38.80
N GLN A 312 -7.28 -20.32 -37.88
CA GLN A 312 -7.93 -19.03 -37.66
C GLN A 312 -7.25 -18.27 -36.51
N THR A 313 -7.18 -16.94 -36.65
CA THR A 313 -6.66 -16.07 -35.59
C THR A 313 -7.53 -16.16 -34.34
N ARG A 314 -6.87 -16.32 -33.19
CA ARG A 314 -7.52 -16.27 -31.86
C ARG A 314 -8.09 -14.89 -31.59
N ARG A 315 -9.24 -14.81 -30.92
CA ARG A 315 -9.84 -13.52 -30.50
C ARG A 315 -9.07 -12.92 -29.34
N VAL A 316 -8.63 -13.76 -28.39
CA VAL A 316 -7.91 -13.34 -27.18
C VAL A 316 -6.47 -13.84 -27.24
N LEU A 317 -5.66 -13.24 -28.12
CA LEU A 317 -4.29 -13.67 -28.44
C LEU A 317 -3.39 -13.90 -27.22
N LYS A 318 -3.52 -13.04 -26.20
CA LYS A 318 -2.68 -13.08 -24.99
C LYS A 318 -3.16 -14.08 -23.93
N LEU A 319 -4.32 -14.71 -24.10
CA LEU A 319 -4.84 -15.68 -23.15
C LEU A 319 -4.07 -16.99 -23.25
N LYS A 320 -3.47 -17.44 -22.15
CA LYS A 320 -2.66 -18.66 -22.09
C LYS A 320 -3.31 -19.69 -21.18
N TYR A 321 -2.95 -20.97 -21.35
CA TYR A 321 -3.40 -22.06 -20.49
C TYR A 321 -3.18 -21.76 -18.99
N SER A 322 -2.00 -21.23 -18.64
CA SER A 322 -1.63 -20.85 -17.27
C SER A 322 -2.48 -19.72 -16.68
N HIS A 323 -3.25 -19.00 -17.50
CA HIS A 323 -4.21 -18.00 -17.03
C HIS A 323 -5.57 -18.64 -16.70
N ILE A 324 -5.87 -19.80 -17.29
CA ILE A 324 -7.11 -20.56 -17.10
C ILE A 324 -6.96 -21.51 -15.92
N ILE A 325 -5.88 -22.29 -15.91
CA ILE A 325 -5.51 -23.16 -14.80
C ILE A 325 -4.51 -22.41 -13.94
N ARG A 326 -5.01 -21.75 -12.88
CA ARG A 326 -4.20 -20.91 -12.01
C ARG A 326 -3.53 -21.72 -10.92
N ASP A 327 -2.22 -21.90 -11.06
CA ASP A 327 -1.30 -22.38 -10.03
C ASP A 327 -0.93 -21.29 -9.01
N SER A 328 -0.17 -21.63 -7.97
CA SER A 328 0.23 -20.67 -6.92
C SER A 328 1.04 -19.48 -7.46
N TRP A 329 1.77 -19.66 -8.55
CA TRP A 329 2.62 -18.62 -9.15
C TRP A 329 1.81 -17.62 -9.98
N THR A 330 0.92 -18.13 -10.83
CA THR A 330 0.02 -17.35 -11.69
C THR A 330 -1.08 -16.63 -10.91
N ARG A 331 -1.37 -17.05 -9.67
CA ARG A 331 -2.22 -16.29 -8.73
C ARG A 331 -1.62 -14.92 -8.37
N LEU A 332 -0.30 -14.82 -8.29
CA LEU A 332 0.41 -13.58 -8.00
C LEU A 332 0.52 -12.66 -9.23
N ASN A 333 0.31 -13.20 -10.42
CA ASN A 333 0.36 -12.44 -11.66
C ASN A 333 -0.96 -11.69 -11.91
N VAL A 334 -0.88 -10.40 -12.24
CA VAL A 334 -2.03 -9.55 -12.59
C VAL A 334 -2.41 -9.65 -14.06
N LEU A 335 -1.49 -10.05 -14.92
CA LEU A 335 -1.71 -10.12 -16.37
C LEU A 335 -3.00 -10.90 -16.73
N PRO A 336 -3.31 -12.06 -16.13
CA PRO A 336 -4.59 -12.74 -16.34
C PRO A 336 -5.79 -11.82 -16.04
N ALA A 337 -5.77 -11.17 -14.89
CA ALA A 337 -6.85 -10.30 -14.43
C ALA A 337 -7.04 -9.07 -15.34
N LYS A 338 -5.96 -8.50 -15.86
CA LYS A 338 -6.00 -7.40 -16.82
C LYS A 338 -6.57 -7.84 -18.17
N ILE A 339 -6.09 -8.98 -18.69
CA ILE A 339 -6.57 -9.56 -19.95
C ILE A 339 -8.09 -9.78 -19.90
N MET A 340 -8.61 -10.23 -18.77
CA MET A 340 -10.04 -10.52 -18.59
C MET A 340 -10.95 -9.30 -18.68
N GLN A 341 -10.41 -8.09 -18.49
CA GLN A 341 -11.18 -6.84 -18.61
C GLN A 341 -10.97 -6.13 -19.95
N GLN A 342 -10.13 -6.67 -20.84
CA GLN A 342 -9.87 -5.98 -22.10
C GLN A 342 -11.04 -6.12 -23.07
N PRO A 343 -11.29 -5.13 -23.95
CA PRO A 343 -12.40 -5.16 -24.90
C PRO A 343 -12.49 -6.46 -25.71
N TYR A 344 -11.34 -6.97 -26.18
CA TYR A 344 -11.30 -8.22 -26.96
C TYR A 344 -11.74 -9.46 -26.17
N MET A 345 -11.63 -9.48 -24.84
CA MET A 345 -12.18 -10.56 -24.01
C MET A 345 -13.71 -10.42 -23.92
N LEU A 346 -14.18 -9.20 -23.68
CA LEU A 346 -15.61 -8.89 -23.60
C LEU A 346 -16.32 -9.25 -24.92
N ASP A 347 -15.73 -8.89 -26.06
CA ASP A 347 -16.22 -9.23 -27.39
C ASP A 347 -16.20 -10.74 -27.66
N ALA A 348 -15.22 -11.46 -27.10
CA ALA A 348 -15.13 -12.91 -27.23
C ALA A 348 -16.23 -13.62 -26.44
N ILE A 349 -16.56 -13.13 -25.24
CA ILE A 349 -17.67 -13.66 -24.42
C ILE A 349 -19.01 -13.34 -25.09
N GLN A 350 -19.20 -12.14 -25.63
CA GLN A 350 -20.42 -11.79 -26.35
C GLN A 350 -20.64 -12.74 -27.54
N ALA A 351 -19.61 -12.95 -28.36
CA ALA A 351 -19.72 -13.86 -29.50
C ALA A 351 -19.89 -15.33 -29.09
N LEU A 352 -19.44 -15.73 -27.90
CA LEU A 352 -19.70 -17.05 -27.34
C LEU A 352 -21.18 -17.19 -26.96
N ALA A 353 -21.75 -16.18 -26.29
CA ALA A 353 -23.16 -16.12 -25.92
C ALA A 353 -24.07 -16.19 -27.16
N ASP A 354 -23.73 -15.43 -28.21
CA ASP A 354 -24.48 -15.45 -29.49
C ASP A 354 -24.42 -16.83 -30.18
N ALA A 355 -23.32 -17.56 -30.00
CA ALA A 355 -23.12 -18.88 -30.60
C ALA A 355 -23.71 -20.04 -29.78
N ARG A 356 -24.09 -19.80 -28.52
CA ARG A 356 -24.66 -20.80 -27.61
C ARG A 356 -25.92 -20.26 -26.93
N PRO A 357 -27.07 -20.24 -27.64
CA PRO A 357 -28.31 -19.69 -27.11
C PRO A 357 -28.78 -20.35 -25.80
N ASP A 358 -28.47 -21.65 -25.61
CA ASP A 358 -28.87 -22.42 -24.43
C ASP A 358 -28.10 -22.00 -23.15
N GLU A 359 -26.89 -21.46 -23.29
CA GLU A 359 -26.00 -21.00 -22.19
C GLU A 359 -25.81 -19.46 -22.22
N MET A 360 -26.66 -18.77 -23.00
CA MET A 360 -26.49 -17.35 -23.29
C MET A 360 -26.57 -16.50 -22.02
N LYS A 361 -27.43 -16.84 -21.08
CA LYS A 361 -27.66 -16.02 -19.87
C LYS A 361 -26.44 -16.06 -18.94
N GLU A 362 -25.83 -17.22 -18.79
CA GLU A 362 -24.65 -17.49 -17.96
C GLU A 362 -23.43 -16.72 -18.50
N HIS A 363 -23.23 -16.76 -19.81
CA HIS A 363 -22.17 -16.02 -20.48
C HIS A 363 -22.39 -14.50 -20.41
N LEU A 364 -23.62 -14.02 -20.61
CA LEU A 364 -23.94 -12.60 -20.50
C LEU A 364 -23.80 -12.08 -19.06
N ALA A 365 -24.17 -12.87 -18.05
CA ALA A 365 -23.95 -12.49 -16.66
C ALA A 365 -22.45 -12.35 -16.33
N THR A 366 -21.61 -13.26 -16.83
CA THR A 366 -20.15 -13.14 -16.70
C THR A 366 -19.61 -11.92 -17.46
N LEU A 367 -20.15 -11.61 -18.64
CA LEU A 367 -19.80 -10.43 -19.41
C LEU A 367 -20.09 -9.13 -18.64
N GLU A 368 -21.28 -9.01 -18.05
CA GLU A 368 -21.65 -7.83 -17.26
C GLU A 368 -20.79 -7.66 -16.02
N TYR A 369 -20.43 -8.76 -15.34
CA TYR A 369 -19.47 -8.75 -14.24
C TYR A 369 -18.10 -8.18 -14.67
N LEU A 370 -17.57 -8.62 -15.81
CA LEU A 370 -16.27 -8.13 -16.31
C LEU A 370 -16.33 -6.70 -16.84
N LYS A 371 -17.45 -6.28 -17.44
CA LYS A 371 -17.70 -4.88 -17.81
C LYS A 371 -17.72 -3.97 -16.58
N ALA A 372 -18.38 -4.40 -15.50
CA ALA A 372 -18.39 -3.67 -14.23
C ALA A 372 -16.98 -3.55 -13.64
N CYS A 373 -16.20 -4.63 -13.65
CA CYS A 373 -14.78 -4.59 -13.28
C CYS A 373 -14.00 -3.59 -14.15
N ASN A 374 -14.14 -3.67 -15.48
CA ASN A 374 -13.43 -2.78 -16.40
C ASN A 374 -13.74 -1.30 -16.13
N LYS A 375 -15.02 -0.93 -15.99
CA LYS A 375 -15.47 0.43 -15.68
C LYS A 375 -14.89 0.93 -14.36
N LEU A 376 -14.90 0.09 -13.34
CA LEU A 376 -14.43 0.44 -12.00
C LEU A 376 -12.91 0.60 -11.95
N PHE A 377 -12.16 -0.32 -12.57
CA PHE A 377 -10.70 -0.38 -12.49
C PHE A 377 -10.02 0.32 -13.66
N GLU A 378 -9.98 -0.27 -14.84
CA GLU A 378 -9.21 0.25 -15.99
C GLU A 378 -9.71 1.60 -16.47
N ASP A 379 -11.03 1.75 -16.60
CA ASP A 379 -11.71 2.96 -17.05
C ASP A 379 -12.02 3.94 -15.91
N GLY A 380 -11.69 3.55 -14.68
CA GLY A 380 -11.97 4.24 -13.42
C GLY A 380 -10.70 4.52 -12.63
N ILE A 381 -10.47 3.81 -11.53
CA ILE A 381 -9.42 4.15 -10.56
C ILE A 381 -7.99 3.97 -11.07
N LEU A 382 -7.78 3.18 -12.12
CA LEU A 382 -6.50 3.07 -12.82
C LEU A 382 -6.41 3.94 -14.08
N SER A 383 -7.43 4.73 -14.35
CA SER A 383 -7.45 5.54 -15.56
C SER A 383 -6.28 6.54 -15.55
N HIS A 384 -5.66 6.68 -16.71
CA HIS A 384 -4.70 7.74 -16.98
C HIS A 384 -5.38 9.08 -17.33
N GLN A 385 -6.72 9.10 -17.42
CA GLN A 385 -7.47 10.32 -17.71
C GLN A 385 -7.49 11.24 -16.49
N LYS A 386 -7.49 12.55 -16.75
CA LYS A 386 -7.58 13.57 -15.72
C LYS A 386 -9.00 13.66 -15.18
N VAL A 387 -9.12 13.87 -13.88
CA VAL A 387 -10.36 14.20 -13.16
C VAL A 387 -10.22 15.65 -12.70
N ASP A 388 -10.75 16.57 -13.50
CA ASP A 388 -10.78 18.02 -13.26
C ASP A 388 -12.17 18.53 -12.84
N GLN A 389 -13.20 17.69 -12.97
CA GLN A 389 -14.57 17.99 -12.58
C GLN A 389 -15.29 16.75 -12.04
N LEU A 390 -16.28 16.97 -11.19
CA LEU A 390 -17.07 15.90 -10.56
C LEU A 390 -17.94 15.12 -11.56
N SER A 391 -18.20 15.71 -12.73
CA SER A 391 -18.92 15.09 -13.86
C SER A 391 -18.00 14.29 -14.80
N SER A 392 -16.72 14.11 -14.46
CA SER A 392 -15.77 13.42 -15.33
C SER A 392 -16.23 12.00 -15.68
N LYS A 393 -15.88 11.56 -16.90
CA LYS A 393 -16.18 10.20 -17.36
C LYS A 393 -15.61 9.13 -16.43
N VAL A 394 -14.43 9.37 -15.85
CA VAL A 394 -13.77 8.47 -14.89
C VAL A 394 -14.65 8.24 -13.66
N LEU A 395 -15.14 9.31 -13.02
CA LEU A 395 -15.99 9.18 -11.83
C LEU A 395 -17.33 8.52 -12.17
N LYS A 396 -17.90 8.83 -13.34
CA LYS A 396 -19.11 8.15 -13.84
C LYS A 396 -18.88 6.65 -14.05
N ASN A 397 -17.76 6.25 -14.63
CA ASN A 397 -17.39 4.84 -14.81
C ASN A 397 -17.26 4.12 -13.45
N ILE A 398 -16.64 4.77 -12.47
CA ILE A 398 -16.55 4.25 -11.09
C ILE A 398 -17.94 4.06 -10.48
N ASP A 399 -18.82 5.05 -10.59
CA ASP A 399 -20.21 4.99 -10.10
C ASP A 399 -20.99 3.84 -10.77
N GLU A 400 -20.91 3.70 -12.09
CA GLU A 400 -21.57 2.64 -12.85
C GLU A 400 -21.05 1.24 -12.50
N GLY A 401 -19.72 1.09 -12.39
CA GLY A 401 -19.10 -0.18 -12.00
C GLY A 401 -19.44 -0.59 -10.57
N TYR A 402 -19.40 0.34 -9.62
CA TYR A 402 -19.78 0.08 -8.23
C TYR A 402 -21.28 -0.22 -8.08
N ALA A 403 -22.15 0.49 -8.81
CA ALA A 403 -23.60 0.27 -8.78
C ALA A 403 -23.99 -1.17 -9.15
N PHE A 404 -23.28 -1.81 -10.09
CA PHE A 404 -23.47 -3.22 -10.40
C PHE A 404 -23.25 -4.12 -9.17
N PHE A 405 -22.11 -3.97 -8.47
CA PHE A 405 -21.80 -4.80 -7.31
C PHE A 405 -22.73 -4.51 -6.12
N LYS A 406 -23.14 -3.25 -5.94
CA LYS A 406 -24.11 -2.88 -4.92
C LYS A 406 -25.48 -3.51 -5.19
N LYS A 407 -25.98 -3.40 -6.42
CA LYS A 407 -27.24 -4.06 -6.84
C LYS A 407 -27.17 -5.57 -6.61
N TRP A 408 -26.05 -6.19 -6.97
CA TRP A 408 -25.80 -7.62 -6.75
C TRP A 408 -25.75 -7.99 -5.26
N LYS A 409 -25.17 -7.16 -4.39
CA LYS A 409 -25.25 -7.38 -2.94
C LYS A 409 -26.68 -7.26 -2.41
N ASP A 410 -27.40 -6.22 -2.86
CA ASP A 410 -28.73 -5.89 -2.37
C ASP A 410 -29.76 -6.97 -2.75
N SER A 411 -29.56 -7.70 -3.85
CA SER A 411 -30.41 -8.85 -4.21
C SER A 411 -30.42 -9.98 -3.18
N PHE A 412 -29.43 -10.03 -2.27
CA PHE A 412 -29.39 -11.02 -1.18
C PHE A 412 -29.92 -10.50 0.16
N SER A 413 -30.19 -9.19 0.30
CA SER A 413 -30.47 -8.56 1.60
C SER A 413 -31.88 -8.84 2.14
N ASN A 414 -32.79 -9.40 1.33
CA ASN A 414 -34.15 -9.77 1.74
C ASN A 414 -34.27 -11.19 2.31
N ASP A 415 -33.19 -11.98 2.32
CA ASP A 415 -33.27 -13.39 2.68
C ASP A 415 -32.69 -13.62 4.10
N ALA A 416 -33.60 -13.60 5.09
CA ALA A 416 -33.26 -13.67 6.52
C ALA A 416 -32.48 -14.93 6.95
N ASN A 417 -32.41 -15.96 6.09
CA ASN A 417 -31.76 -17.25 6.36
C ASN A 417 -30.31 -17.36 5.84
N LEU A 418 -29.76 -16.34 5.17
CA LEU A 418 -28.54 -16.53 4.38
C LEU A 418 -27.21 -16.04 5.00
N ARG A 419 -27.09 -15.85 6.32
CA ARG A 419 -25.82 -15.34 6.91
C ARG A 419 -24.59 -16.24 6.69
N GLU A 420 -24.76 -17.54 6.45
CA GLU A 420 -23.66 -18.46 6.09
C GLU A 420 -23.59 -18.87 4.59
N PRO A 421 -24.71 -19.05 3.84
CA PRO A 421 -24.67 -19.36 2.40
C PRO A 421 -24.40 -18.17 1.47
N THR A 422 -24.66 -16.91 1.87
CA THR A 422 -24.43 -15.72 1.01
C THR A 422 -22.98 -15.53 0.57
N GLN A 423 -22.00 -15.95 1.39
CA GLN A 423 -20.60 -15.86 1.02
C GLN A 423 -20.24 -16.73 -0.19
N LYS A 424 -20.97 -17.80 -0.48
CA LYS A 424 -20.70 -18.61 -1.68
C LYS A 424 -21.23 -17.92 -2.94
N CYS A 425 -22.36 -17.24 -2.82
CA CYS A 425 -23.06 -16.63 -3.95
C CYS A 425 -22.60 -15.22 -4.32
N PHE A 426 -21.82 -14.58 -3.44
CA PHE A 426 -21.29 -13.23 -3.63
C PHE A 426 -19.77 -13.17 -3.40
N LEU A 427 -19.22 -11.96 -3.52
CA LEU A 427 -17.87 -11.62 -3.08
C LEU A 427 -17.67 -11.96 -1.59
N ALA A 428 -16.43 -12.25 -1.19
CA ALA A 428 -16.14 -12.37 0.24
C ALA A 428 -16.36 -11.01 0.93
N TRP A 429 -16.85 -11.00 2.17
CA TRP A 429 -17.16 -9.76 2.90
C TRP A 429 -15.95 -8.84 3.01
N GLN A 430 -14.76 -9.38 3.25
CA GLN A 430 -13.53 -8.60 3.24
C GLN A 430 -13.33 -7.89 1.89
N THR A 431 -13.52 -8.58 0.77
CA THR A 431 -13.35 -7.98 -0.56
C THR A 431 -14.41 -6.92 -0.85
N TRP A 432 -15.63 -7.13 -0.36
CA TRP A 432 -16.70 -6.13 -0.45
C TRP A 432 -16.38 -4.88 0.39
N ASP A 433 -15.93 -5.04 1.64
CA ASP A 433 -15.54 -3.90 2.50
C ASP A 433 -14.41 -3.08 1.86
N LEU A 434 -13.43 -3.76 1.25
CA LEU A 434 -12.35 -3.10 0.52
C LEU A 434 -12.86 -2.30 -0.70
N LEU A 435 -13.84 -2.86 -1.41
CA LEU A 435 -14.48 -2.20 -2.54
C LEU A 435 -15.26 -0.95 -2.09
N GLU A 436 -16.01 -1.03 -0.99
CA GLU A 436 -16.74 0.12 -0.42
C GLU A 436 -15.78 1.23 0.03
N LEU A 437 -14.72 0.87 0.76
CA LEU A 437 -13.69 1.82 1.20
C LEU A 437 -13.03 2.51 0.00
N MET A 438 -12.61 1.74 -1.00
CA MET A 438 -12.00 2.30 -2.22
C MET A 438 -12.96 3.27 -2.94
N TYR A 439 -14.21 2.86 -3.15
CA TYR A 439 -15.22 3.67 -3.84
C TYR A 439 -15.52 4.97 -3.09
N HIS A 440 -15.93 4.86 -1.82
CA HIS A 440 -16.34 6.02 -1.03
C HIS A 440 -15.16 6.94 -0.69
N GLY A 441 -13.99 6.37 -0.40
CA GLY A 441 -12.78 7.12 -0.08
C GLY A 441 -12.26 7.90 -1.28
N PHE A 442 -12.16 7.25 -2.45
CA PHE A 442 -11.67 7.92 -3.66
C PHE A 442 -12.62 9.01 -4.14
N LYS A 443 -13.95 8.76 -4.13
CA LYS A 443 -14.93 9.79 -4.50
C LYS A 443 -14.98 10.94 -3.50
N GLY A 444 -14.98 10.64 -2.20
CA GLY A 444 -14.94 11.66 -1.16
C GLY A 444 -13.71 12.55 -1.32
N PHE A 445 -12.54 11.94 -1.57
CA PHE A 445 -11.31 12.65 -1.85
C PHE A 445 -11.40 13.54 -3.09
N CYS A 446 -11.87 13.01 -4.22
CA CYS A 446 -12.03 13.81 -5.45
C CYS A 446 -13.00 14.97 -5.25
N HIS A 447 -14.12 14.73 -4.56
CA HIS A 447 -15.11 15.75 -4.25
C HIS A 447 -14.50 16.91 -3.46
N ASP A 448 -13.88 16.59 -2.32
CA ASP A 448 -13.36 17.62 -1.42
C ASP A 448 -12.16 18.34 -2.06
N PHE A 449 -11.25 17.61 -2.73
CA PHE A 449 -10.08 18.20 -3.38
C PHE A 449 -10.45 19.13 -4.54
N LEU A 450 -11.36 18.73 -5.44
CA LEU A 450 -11.73 19.55 -6.60
C LEU A 450 -12.63 20.73 -6.22
N THR A 451 -13.36 20.61 -5.11
CA THR A 451 -14.13 21.74 -4.55
C THR A 451 -13.19 22.78 -3.95
N GLU A 452 -12.14 22.35 -3.24
CA GLU A 452 -11.14 23.23 -2.64
C GLU A 452 -10.20 23.84 -3.71
N HIS A 453 -9.85 23.07 -4.74
CA HIS A 453 -8.85 23.41 -5.76
C HIS A 453 -9.38 23.24 -7.19
N PRO A 454 -10.35 24.06 -7.63
CA PRO A 454 -11.06 23.88 -8.92
C PRO A 454 -10.20 24.05 -10.17
N HIS A 455 -8.97 24.53 -10.04
CA HIS A 455 -8.02 24.69 -11.14
C HIS A 455 -7.03 23.52 -11.27
N TYR A 456 -7.08 22.56 -10.34
CA TYR A 456 -6.24 21.37 -10.34
C TYR A 456 -7.02 20.16 -10.84
N TYR A 457 -6.29 19.08 -11.12
CA TYR A 457 -6.87 17.81 -11.52
C TYR A 457 -6.19 16.66 -10.78
N ILE A 458 -6.91 15.55 -10.67
CA ILE A 458 -6.39 14.29 -10.13
C ILE A 458 -6.14 13.34 -11.30
N ILE A 459 -5.03 12.60 -11.26
CA ILE A 459 -4.82 11.44 -12.14
C ILE A 459 -4.99 10.17 -11.27
N PRO A 460 -6.09 9.41 -11.43
CA PRO A 460 -6.42 8.28 -10.56
C PRO A 460 -5.28 7.27 -10.39
N VAL A 461 -4.58 6.92 -11.49
CA VAL A 461 -3.47 5.95 -11.46
C VAL A 461 -2.33 6.34 -10.52
N ARG A 462 -2.18 7.62 -10.17
CA ARG A 462 -1.17 8.09 -9.21
C ARG A 462 -1.51 7.76 -7.76
N ILE A 463 -2.78 7.47 -7.48
CA ILE A 463 -3.30 7.00 -6.19
C ILE A 463 -3.17 5.47 -6.16
N SER A 464 -1.93 4.99 -6.17
CA SER A 464 -1.60 3.57 -6.15
C SER A 464 -0.31 3.29 -5.38
N GLY A 465 -0.21 2.08 -4.82
CA GLY A 465 0.97 1.57 -4.10
C GLY A 465 2.18 1.36 -4.99
N SER A 466 2.02 1.41 -6.32
CA SER A 466 3.11 1.23 -7.29
C SER A 466 4.36 2.09 -7.02
N ALA A 467 4.17 3.25 -6.41
CA ALA A 467 5.23 4.16 -5.98
C ALA A 467 6.20 3.51 -4.99
N ILE A 468 5.66 2.94 -3.92
CA ILE A 468 6.45 2.42 -2.81
C ILE A 468 7.11 1.10 -3.19
N GLU A 469 6.46 0.34 -4.06
CA GLU A 469 7.03 -0.90 -4.58
C GLU A 469 8.11 -0.67 -5.62
N SER A 470 8.02 0.43 -6.37
CA SER A 470 9.15 0.90 -7.19
C SER A 470 10.34 1.27 -6.31
N VAL A 471 10.10 1.86 -5.13
CA VAL A 471 11.15 2.07 -4.12
C VAL A 471 11.73 0.72 -3.67
N PHE A 472 10.90 -0.26 -3.28
CA PHE A 472 11.39 -1.59 -2.90
C PHE A 472 12.19 -2.30 -3.98
N SER A 473 11.78 -2.18 -5.23
CA SER A 473 12.49 -2.75 -6.38
C SER A 473 13.86 -2.10 -6.56
N CYS A 474 13.95 -0.78 -6.42
CA CYS A 474 15.23 -0.06 -6.45
C CYS A 474 16.13 -0.45 -5.27
N LEU A 475 15.59 -0.57 -4.06
CA LEU A 475 16.34 -1.01 -2.89
C LEU A 475 16.90 -2.43 -3.07
N LYS A 476 16.08 -3.35 -3.59
CA LYS A 476 16.52 -4.71 -3.93
C LYS A 476 17.61 -4.68 -5.00
N PHE A 477 17.49 -3.84 -6.03
CA PHE A 477 18.51 -3.71 -7.06
C PHE A 477 19.84 -3.17 -6.50
N ILE A 478 19.80 -2.08 -5.72
CA ILE A 478 20.98 -1.48 -5.06
C ILE A 478 21.68 -2.49 -4.15
N SER A 479 20.91 -3.32 -3.45
CA SER A 479 21.43 -4.36 -2.53
C SER A 479 21.85 -5.66 -3.23
N GLY A 480 21.84 -5.74 -4.57
CA GLY A 480 22.17 -6.98 -5.29
C GLY A 480 21.20 -8.12 -4.98
N SER A 481 19.92 -7.81 -4.80
CA SER A 481 18.83 -8.70 -4.34
C SER A 481 18.97 -9.24 -2.92
N ASN A 482 19.95 -8.76 -2.14
CA ASN A 482 20.20 -9.16 -0.75
C ASN A 482 19.80 -8.06 0.23
N LEU A 483 18.58 -7.53 0.08
CA LEU A 483 18.03 -6.54 0.98
C LEU A 483 17.82 -7.16 2.38
N SER A 484 18.42 -6.55 3.39
CA SER A 484 18.41 -6.96 4.79
C SER A 484 18.04 -5.77 5.67
N SER A 485 17.62 -6.02 6.90
CA SER A 485 17.38 -4.95 7.88
C SER A 485 18.58 -4.03 8.08
N VAL A 486 19.80 -4.58 7.98
CA VAL A 486 21.05 -3.86 8.24
C VAL A 486 21.45 -2.92 7.10
N ASN A 487 21.22 -3.31 5.85
CA ASN A 487 21.56 -2.49 4.68
C ASN A 487 20.36 -1.69 4.13
N TYR A 488 19.20 -1.76 4.77
CA TYR A 488 18.01 -1.05 4.33
C TYR A 488 18.21 0.48 4.36
N SER A 489 18.68 0.99 5.50
CA SER A 489 18.95 2.42 5.70
C SER A 489 19.93 2.99 4.68
N SER A 490 21.07 2.31 4.50
CA SER A 490 22.10 2.74 3.54
C SER A 490 21.61 2.65 2.10
N SER A 491 20.77 1.67 1.77
CA SER A 491 20.14 1.56 0.44
C SER A 491 19.16 2.71 0.18
N ILE A 492 18.41 3.16 1.19
CA ILE A 492 17.54 4.34 1.08
C ILE A 492 18.36 5.60 0.85
N THR A 493 19.43 5.81 1.62
CA THR A 493 20.31 6.97 1.44
C THR A 493 20.92 6.98 0.04
N ALA A 494 21.40 5.82 -0.43
CA ALA A 494 21.93 5.69 -1.79
C ALA A 494 20.87 6.00 -2.87
N LEU A 495 19.63 5.54 -2.67
CA LEU A 495 18.51 5.84 -3.58
C LEU A 495 18.19 7.34 -3.61
N ALA A 496 18.17 8.01 -2.45
CA ALA A 496 17.96 9.45 -2.35
C ALA A 496 19.03 10.23 -3.12
N THR A 497 20.31 9.87 -2.94
CA THR A 497 21.44 10.48 -3.66
C THR A 497 21.41 10.18 -5.17
N GLN A 498 20.97 8.98 -5.59
CA GLN A 498 20.83 8.68 -7.02
C GLN A 498 19.75 9.53 -7.69
N ARG A 499 18.60 9.72 -7.02
CA ARG A 499 17.52 10.57 -7.54
C ARG A 499 17.95 12.03 -7.72
N GLU A 500 18.84 12.54 -6.87
CA GLU A 500 19.43 13.88 -7.00
C GLU A 500 20.30 13.99 -8.26
N LYS A 501 21.07 12.95 -8.60
CA LYS A 501 21.89 12.95 -9.81
C LYS A 501 21.04 12.92 -11.08
N THR A 502 19.95 12.16 -11.09
CA THR A 502 19.08 11.98 -12.26
C THR A 502 18.14 13.15 -12.51
N SER A 503 17.64 13.81 -11.45
CA SER A 503 16.82 15.03 -11.58
C SER A 503 17.61 16.18 -12.21
N ASN A 504 18.88 16.35 -11.83
CA ASN A 504 19.77 17.36 -12.42
C ASN A 504 20.08 17.12 -13.92
N THR A 505 19.94 15.91 -14.43
CA THR A 505 20.21 15.60 -15.85
C THR A 505 18.98 15.56 -16.75
N ASN A 506 17.77 15.46 -16.18
CA ASN A 506 16.54 15.19 -16.94
C ASN A 506 15.56 16.38 -17.02
N ALA A 507 15.97 17.59 -16.63
CA ALA A 507 15.16 18.82 -16.72
C ALA A 507 14.70 19.19 -18.16
N GLU A 508 15.06 18.41 -19.18
CA GLU A 508 14.76 18.69 -20.59
C GLU A 508 13.65 17.83 -21.24
N ASN A 509 13.09 16.79 -20.60
CA ASN A 509 12.13 15.90 -21.30
C ASN A 509 10.80 15.62 -20.56
N ASN A 510 9.74 16.17 -21.15
CA ASN A 510 8.32 15.98 -20.80
C ASN A 510 7.87 14.50 -20.75
N TYR A 511 7.24 14.12 -19.64
CA TYR A 511 6.17 13.12 -19.39
C TYR A 511 6.04 11.85 -20.23
N ARG A 512 7.11 11.32 -20.82
CA ARG A 512 7.10 9.94 -21.35
C ARG A 512 8.32 9.19 -20.86
N ASN A 513 8.03 8.21 -20.01
CA ASN A 513 8.96 7.23 -19.47
C ASN A 513 9.98 7.86 -18.50
N ILE A 514 9.97 7.41 -17.26
CA ILE A 514 11.25 7.20 -16.59
C ILE A 514 11.71 5.83 -17.10
N PRO A 515 12.60 5.74 -18.10
CA PRO A 515 13.40 4.56 -18.23
C PRO A 515 14.38 4.57 -17.06
N LEU A 516 14.20 3.66 -16.09
CA LEU A 516 15.33 3.23 -15.27
C LEU A 516 16.20 2.30 -16.13
N SER A 517 16.80 2.85 -17.19
CA SER A 517 17.92 2.24 -17.88
C SER A 517 19.20 2.90 -17.35
N LEU A 518 19.83 2.26 -16.37
CA LEU A 518 21.27 2.42 -16.20
C LEU A 518 21.92 1.67 -17.38
N LYS A 519 22.84 2.35 -18.08
CA LYS A 519 23.69 1.74 -19.12
C LYS A 519 24.51 0.59 -18.56
#